data_AF-W2S582-F1
#
_entry.id   AF-W2S582-F1
#
_cell.length_a   1.000
_cell.length_b   1.000
_cell.length_c   1.000
_cell.angle_alpha   90.00
_cell.angle_beta   90.00
_cell.angle_gamma   90.00
#
_symmetry.space_group_name_H-M   'P 1'
#
loop_
_entity.id
_entity.type
_entity.pdbx_description
1 polymer ?
#
loop_
_entity_poly.entity_id
_entity_poly.type
_entity_poly.pdbx_seq_one_letter_code
_entity_poly.pdbx_strand_id
1 'polypeptide(L)'
;MAAPITTVSSSEVRGLNLIAAHSHIRGLGVDLATLEPKSSSQGLIGQEKARKAAAVILQMVKDGKIAGRAVLVAGPPSTGKTAIAMGMAQSLGPDVPFTMLASSEIFSLEMSKTEALTQAFRKSIGVKIKEESEIIEGEVVEIQIDRTVSGGNKQGKLTIKTTDMETVYDMGTKMIDSMTKEKVIAGDVISIDKSSGKITKLGRSYTRSRDYDAMGADTKFVQCPDGELQVRKEVTHTVSLHEIDVINSRTQGFLALFSGDTGEIRSEVRDQINTKVGEWKEEGKAEIIPGVLFIDEVHMLDIECFSYINRALEADLAPIVIMASNRGNSQIRGTTYKSPHGLPLDFLDRVVIISTQPYSREEISQIIAIRAQEEEVDLSPDALALLTKIGQESGLRYSSNIITTSTLLSQKRKAKEVNVDDVQRSFRLFYDPVRSVKLVNEHERQFIGDDGQVTFVVNGANTINGDAMDTA
;
A
#
# COMPACT_ATOMS: atom_id res chain seq x y z
N MET A 1 -27.96 -3.80 21.62
CA MET A 1 -27.42 -2.44 21.82
C MET A 1 -26.01 -2.43 21.26
N ALA A 2 -25.83 -1.86 20.07
CA ALA A 2 -24.55 -1.84 19.37
C ALA A 2 -23.62 -0.79 20.02
N ALA A 3 -22.36 -1.16 20.26
CA ALA A 3 -21.33 -0.24 20.72
C ALA A 3 -20.99 0.76 19.59
N PRO A 4 -20.72 2.04 19.91
CA PRO A 4 -20.30 3.02 18.92
C PRO A 4 -18.96 2.62 18.29
N ILE A 5 -18.94 2.66 16.97
CA ILE A 5 -17.84 2.25 16.09
C ILE A 5 -16.70 3.22 16.32
N THR A 6 -15.58 2.70 16.81
CA THR A 6 -14.32 3.45 16.82
C THR A 6 -13.56 3.07 15.56
N THR A 7 -13.69 3.87 14.50
CA THR A 7 -12.76 3.83 13.38
C THR A 7 -11.41 4.29 13.91
N VAL A 8 -10.54 3.33 14.22
CA VAL A 8 -9.11 3.64 14.27
C VAL A 8 -8.73 3.86 12.81
N SER A 9 -8.74 5.12 12.38
CA SER A 9 -8.08 5.49 11.14
C SER A 9 -6.63 5.08 11.31
N SER A 10 -6.24 3.98 10.66
CA SER A 10 -4.85 3.72 10.37
C SER A 10 -4.42 4.77 9.34
N SER A 11 -4.17 6.00 9.81
CA SER A 11 -2.99 6.68 9.29
C SER A 11 -1.87 5.72 9.60
N GLU A 12 -1.42 5.01 8.57
CA GLU A 12 -0.36 4.02 8.59
C GLU A 12 0.68 4.40 9.64
N VAL A 13 1.00 3.45 10.52
CA VAL A 13 2.09 3.60 11.48
C VAL A 13 3.32 3.98 10.66
N ARG A 14 3.68 5.28 10.65
CA ARG A 14 4.84 5.89 9.96
C ARG A 14 6.20 5.31 10.40
N GLY A 15 6.21 4.24 11.20
CA GLY A 15 7.38 3.49 11.64
C GLY A 15 7.59 2.14 10.94
N LEU A 16 6.72 1.74 9.99
CA LEU A 16 6.88 0.55 9.15
C LEU A 16 7.25 0.91 7.71
N ASN A 17 8.06 1.95 7.51
CA ASN A 17 8.66 2.25 6.21
C ASN A 17 9.78 1.26 5.91
N LEU A 18 9.41 -0.02 5.71
CA LEU A 18 10.28 -0.95 5.02
C LEU A 18 10.52 -0.40 3.61
N ILE A 19 11.78 -0.22 3.25
CA ILE A 19 12.17 0.36 1.95
C ILE A 19 11.81 -0.67 0.87
N ALA A 20 10.63 -0.49 0.27
CA ALA A 20 10.15 -1.33 -0.81
C ALA A 20 10.83 -0.95 -2.14
N ALA A 21 10.75 -1.87 -3.12
CA ALA A 21 11.34 -1.66 -4.45
C ALA A 21 10.84 -0.39 -5.17
N HIS A 22 9.68 0.16 -4.77
CA HIS A 22 9.08 1.33 -5.40
C HIS A 22 8.93 2.55 -4.46
N SER A 23 9.38 2.51 -3.20
CA SER A 23 9.18 3.60 -2.21
C SER A 23 9.68 4.98 -2.68
N HIS A 24 10.79 5.00 -3.43
CA HIS A 24 11.37 6.19 -4.05
C HIS A 24 10.44 6.95 -5.03
N ILE A 25 9.37 6.32 -5.53
CA ILE A 25 8.46 6.90 -6.52
C ILE A 25 7.39 7.73 -5.80
N ARG A 26 7.44 9.05 -5.99
CA ARG A 26 6.53 10.01 -5.35
C ARG A 26 5.51 10.62 -6.32
N GLY A 27 5.53 10.20 -7.58
CA GLY A 27 4.65 10.71 -8.63
C GLY A 27 5.19 10.41 -10.01
N LEU A 28 4.48 10.89 -11.04
CA LEU A 28 4.82 10.63 -12.43
C LEU A 28 5.96 11.52 -12.96
N GLY A 29 6.29 12.61 -12.24
CA GLY A 29 7.39 13.52 -12.57
C GLY A 29 7.18 14.33 -13.84
N VAL A 30 5.92 14.57 -14.22
CA VAL A 30 5.51 15.35 -15.39
C VAL A 30 5.09 16.76 -14.99
N ASP A 31 5.28 17.73 -15.87
CA ASP A 31 4.68 19.04 -15.69
C ASP A 31 3.16 18.98 -15.95
N LEU A 32 2.35 19.49 -15.03
CA LEU A 32 0.89 19.39 -15.08
C LEU A 32 0.28 20.29 -16.16
N ALA A 33 0.96 21.38 -16.54
CA ALA A 33 0.45 22.31 -17.55
C ALA A 33 0.73 21.84 -18.98
N THR A 34 1.94 21.34 -19.23
CA THR A 34 2.38 20.93 -20.58
C THR A 34 2.29 19.43 -20.82
N LEU A 35 2.09 18.63 -19.76
CA LEU A 35 2.16 17.17 -19.76
C LEU A 35 3.51 16.62 -20.24
N GLU A 36 4.57 17.43 -20.16
CA GLU A 36 5.92 17.01 -20.55
C GLU A 36 6.66 16.34 -19.38
N PRO A 37 7.23 15.15 -19.59
CA PRO A 37 8.02 14.46 -18.58
C PRO A 37 9.38 15.15 -18.40
N LYS A 38 9.75 15.41 -17.15
CA LYS A 38 11.12 15.80 -16.83
C LYS A 38 12.02 14.57 -16.81
N SER A 39 13.26 14.69 -17.28
CA SER A 39 14.19 13.56 -17.42
C SER A 39 14.45 12.82 -16.10
N SER A 40 14.50 13.54 -14.97
CA SER A 40 14.50 12.98 -13.62
C SER A 40 13.63 13.85 -12.70
N SER A 41 12.54 13.29 -12.17
CA SER A 41 11.65 14.00 -11.25
C SER A 41 10.74 13.01 -10.50
N GLN A 42 10.46 13.29 -9.23
CA GLN A 42 9.56 12.49 -8.37
C GLN A 42 9.90 10.99 -8.31
N GLY A 43 11.18 10.64 -8.48
CA GLY A 43 11.68 9.25 -8.40
C GLY A 43 11.62 8.46 -9.71
N LEU A 44 10.92 8.94 -10.75
CA LEU A 44 10.96 8.32 -12.08
C LEU A 44 12.03 8.97 -12.96
N ILE A 45 12.80 8.10 -13.64
CA ILE A 45 13.86 8.48 -14.58
C ILE A 45 13.53 7.87 -15.95
N GLY A 46 13.75 8.63 -17.01
CA GLY A 46 13.55 8.15 -18.37
C GLY A 46 12.09 7.82 -18.68
N GLN A 47 11.86 6.81 -19.54
CA GLN A 47 10.53 6.37 -20.02
C GLN A 47 9.61 7.53 -20.44
N GLU A 48 10.16 8.53 -21.11
CA GLU A 48 9.45 9.79 -21.40
C GLU A 48 8.13 9.56 -22.13
N LYS A 49 8.12 8.73 -23.18
CA LYS A 49 6.91 8.41 -23.94
C LYS A 49 5.84 7.75 -23.09
N ALA A 50 6.22 6.79 -22.25
CA ALA A 50 5.28 6.05 -21.41
C ALA A 50 4.74 6.93 -20.27
N ARG A 51 5.58 7.79 -19.67
CA ARG A 51 5.17 8.77 -18.66
C ARG A 51 4.25 9.84 -19.23
N LYS A 52 4.54 10.34 -20.43
CA LYS A 52 3.65 11.29 -21.13
C LYS A 52 2.30 10.66 -21.43
N ALA A 53 2.27 9.41 -21.91
CA ALA A 53 1.02 8.68 -22.14
C ALA A 53 0.23 8.46 -20.83
N ALA A 54 0.91 8.04 -19.76
CA ALA A 54 0.32 7.89 -18.43
C ALA A 54 -0.24 9.22 -17.89
N ALA A 55 0.43 10.35 -18.15
CA ALA A 55 -0.03 11.68 -17.74
C ALA A 55 -1.31 12.10 -18.46
N VAL A 56 -1.41 11.81 -19.77
CA VAL A 56 -2.64 12.05 -20.54
C VAL A 56 -3.80 11.24 -19.97
N ILE A 57 -3.58 9.96 -19.66
CA ILE A 57 -4.61 9.11 -19.05
C ILE A 57 -5.00 9.65 -17.67
N LEU A 58 -4.03 10.03 -16.85
CA LEU A 58 -4.26 10.62 -15.54
C LEU A 58 -5.12 11.88 -15.62
N GLN A 59 -4.89 12.74 -16.61
CA GLN A 59 -5.69 13.95 -16.82
C GLN A 59 -7.11 13.60 -17.28
N MET A 60 -7.26 12.63 -18.20
CA MET A 60 -8.57 12.18 -18.66
C MET A 60 -9.43 11.59 -17.53
N VAL A 61 -8.78 10.94 -16.56
CA VAL A 61 -9.39 10.45 -15.33
C VAL A 61 -9.87 11.60 -14.46
N LYS A 62 -9.01 12.59 -14.21
CA LYS A 62 -9.37 13.77 -13.40
C LYS A 62 -10.51 14.58 -14.03
N ASP A 63 -10.55 14.64 -15.35
CA ASP A 63 -11.62 15.28 -16.11
C ASP A 63 -12.94 14.45 -16.13
N GLY A 64 -12.94 13.21 -15.62
CA GLY A 64 -14.11 12.33 -15.63
C GLY A 64 -14.56 11.89 -17.03
N LYS A 65 -13.73 12.09 -18.06
CA LYS A 65 -14.06 11.80 -19.47
C LYS A 65 -13.91 10.32 -19.83
N ILE A 66 -13.23 9.55 -18.99
CA ILE A 66 -12.97 8.13 -19.18
C ILE A 66 -13.51 7.37 -17.98
N ALA A 67 -14.70 6.80 -18.14
CA ALA A 67 -15.17 5.68 -17.33
C ALA A 67 -15.01 4.39 -18.16
N GLY A 68 -14.60 3.30 -17.53
CA GLY A 68 -14.66 1.97 -18.16
C GLY A 68 -13.61 1.64 -19.22
N ARG A 69 -12.46 2.34 -19.24
CA ARG A 69 -11.32 1.94 -20.08
C ARG A 69 -10.23 1.31 -19.24
N ALA A 70 -9.61 0.28 -19.80
CA ALA A 70 -8.44 -0.35 -19.23
C ALA A 70 -7.17 0.06 -20.00
N VAL A 71 -6.06 0.11 -19.29
CA VAL A 71 -4.75 0.52 -19.81
C VAL A 71 -3.82 -0.67 -19.69
N LEU A 72 -3.19 -1.06 -20.78
CA LEU A 72 -2.19 -2.12 -20.79
C LEU A 72 -0.80 -1.50 -20.91
N VAL A 73 0.02 -1.65 -19.87
CA VAL A 73 1.44 -1.31 -19.92
C VAL A 73 2.22 -2.55 -20.35
N ALA A 74 2.73 -2.54 -21.57
CA ALA A 74 3.46 -3.66 -22.17
C ALA A 74 4.95 -3.34 -22.28
N GLY A 75 5.79 -4.35 -22.06
CA GLY A 75 7.22 -4.26 -22.35
C GLY A 75 8.07 -5.27 -21.60
N PRO A 76 9.39 -5.32 -21.88
CA PRO A 76 10.30 -6.27 -21.26
C PRO A 76 10.28 -6.25 -19.73
N PRO A 77 10.77 -7.31 -19.06
CA PRO A 77 11.00 -7.28 -17.62
C PRO A 77 11.89 -6.08 -17.22
N SER A 78 11.65 -5.53 -16.03
CA SER A 78 12.47 -4.44 -15.47
C SER A 78 12.46 -3.11 -16.24
N THR A 79 11.44 -2.82 -17.06
CA THR A 79 11.29 -1.52 -17.77
C THR A 79 10.41 -0.50 -17.03
N GLY A 80 10.09 -0.73 -15.75
CA GLY A 80 9.34 0.22 -14.92
C GLY A 80 7.82 0.22 -15.11
N LYS A 81 7.21 -0.89 -15.58
CA LYS A 81 5.74 -0.99 -15.72
C LYS A 81 4.99 -0.72 -14.42
N THR A 82 5.33 -1.47 -13.36
CA THR A 82 4.78 -1.28 -12.00
C THR A 82 5.11 0.10 -11.45
N ALA A 83 6.31 0.62 -11.76
CA ALA A 83 6.75 1.94 -11.33
C ALA A 83 5.90 3.07 -11.93
N ILE A 84 5.54 2.99 -13.21
CA ILE A 84 4.65 3.96 -13.87
C ILE A 84 3.25 3.89 -13.25
N ALA A 85 2.69 2.69 -13.04
CA ALA A 85 1.39 2.53 -12.40
C ALA A 85 1.36 3.13 -10.99
N MET A 86 2.43 2.91 -10.21
CA MET A 86 2.53 3.50 -8.88
C MET A 86 2.73 5.02 -8.93
N GLY A 87 3.48 5.52 -9.90
CA GLY A 87 3.61 6.96 -10.17
C GLY A 87 2.27 7.61 -10.53
N MET A 88 1.41 6.92 -11.28
CA MET A 88 0.04 7.37 -11.55
C MET A 88 -0.80 7.44 -10.27
N ALA A 89 -0.76 6.38 -9.44
CA ALA A 89 -1.48 6.33 -8.17
C ALA A 89 -1.07 7.47 -7.22
N GLN A 90 0.23 7.67 -7.02
CA GLN A 90 0.76 8.76 -6.18
C GLN A 90 0.38 10.15 -6.73
N SER A 91 0.20 10.30 -8.04
CA SER A 91 -0.20 11.56 -8.68
C SER A 91 -1.72 11.83 -8.65
N LEU A 92 -2.54 10.82 -8.34
CA LEU A 92 -3.97 10.97 -8.09
C LEU A 92 -4.25 11.56 -6.69
N GLY A 93 -3.38 11.25 -5.73
CA GLY A 93 -3.41 11.78 -4.38
C GLY A 93 -3.50 10.68 -3.32
N PRO A 94 -3.21 11.01 -2.04
CA PRO A 94 -3.18 10.02 -0.96
C PRO A 94 -4.56 9.44 -0.62
N ASP A 95 -5.63 10.17 -0.94
CA ASP A 95 -7.01 9.73 -0.65
C ASP A 95 -7.58 8.80 -1.73
N VAL A 96 -6.87 8.59 -2.83
CA VAL A 96 -7.35 7.78 -3.95
C VAL A 96 -6.93 6.32 -3.73
N PRO A 97 -7.87 5.37 -3.66
CA PRO A 97 -7.53 3.99 -3.38
C PRO A 97 -6.74 3.38 -4.54
N PHE A 98 -5.64 2.73 -4.20
CA PHE A 98 -4.81 1.99 -5.13
C PHE A 98 -4.73 0.52 -4.69
N THR A 99 -5.28 -0.37 -5.50
CA THR A 99 -5.22 -1.81 -5.26
C THR A 99 -4.22 -2.43 -6.23
N MET A 100 -3.14 -3.01 -5.70
CA MET A 100 -2.23 -3.85 -6.46
C MET A 100 -2.66 -5.31 -6.30
N LEU A 101 -2.81 -6.01 -7.42
CA LEU A 101 -3.21 -7.41 -7.48
C LEU A 101 -2.25 -8.16 -8.41
N ALA A 102 -1.64 -9.23 -7.93
CA ALA A 102 -0.95 -10.15 -8.84
C ALA A 102 -1.98 -11.10 -9.46
N SER A 103 -1.91 -11.35 -10.77
CA SER A 103 -2.90 -12.21 -11.46
C SER A 103 -3.01 -13.62 -10.86
N SER A 104 -1.94 -14.11 -10.23
CA SER A 104 -1.93 -15.39 -9.52
C SER A 104 -2.77 -15.40 -8.23
N GLU A 105 -2.97 -14.26 -7.57
CA GLU A 105 -3.71 -14.15 -6.30
C GLU A 105 -5.22 -14.41 -6.46
N ILE A 106 -5.74 -14.26 -7.69
CA ILE A 106 -7.15 -14.54 -8.01
C ILE A 106 -7.47 -16.03 -7.90
N PHE A 107 -6.47 -16.90 -8.08
CA PHE A 107 -6.65 -18.35 -8.02
C PHE A 107 -6.55 -18.82 -6.56
N SER A 108 -7.67 -18.78 -5.85
CA SER A 108 -7.81 -19.29 -4.48
C SER A 108 -8.74 -20.51 -4.41
N LEU A 109 -8.57 -21.33 -3.36
CA LEU A 109 -9.51 -22.40 -2.99
C LEU A 109 -10.63 -21.90 -2.07
N GLU A 110 -10.44 -20.76 -1.41
CA GLU A 110 -11.39 -20.22 -0.42
C GLU A 110 -12.56 -19.48 -1.06
N MET A 111 -12.33 -18.88 -2.23
CA MET A 111 -13.34 -18.12 -2.97
C MET A 111 -13.17 -18.31 -4.48
N SER A 112 -14.27 -18.11 -5.21
CA SER A 112 -14.24 -18.15 -6.67
C SER A 112 -13.39 -17.02 -7.28
N LYS A 113 -12.81 -17.27 -8.46
CA LYS A 113 -12.03 -16.29 -9.23
C LYS A 113 -12.82 -14.99 -9.49
N THR A 114 -14.10 -15.15 -9.83
CA THR A 114 -15.04 -14.05 -10.06
C THR A 114 -15.23 -13.21 -8.80
N GLU A 115 -15.35 -13.86 -7.64
CA GLU A 115 -15.49 -13.18 -6.36
C GLU A 115 -14.20 -12.42 -5.99
N ALA A 116 -13.03 -13.05 -6.15
CA ALA A 116 -11.74 -12.40 -5.91
C ALA A 116 -11.56 -11.13 -6.78
N LEU A 117 -11.91 -11.22 -8.07
CA LEU A 117 -11.94 -10.04 -8.95
C LEU A 117 -12.95 -9.01 -8.48
N THR A 118 -14.18 -9.41 -8.13
CA THR A 118 -15.20 -8.47 -7.64
C THR A 118 -14.71 -7.70 -6.42
N GLN A 119 -14.06 -8.37 -5.47
CA GLN A 119 -13.48 -7.74 -4.30
C GLN A 119 -12.36 -6.77 -4.69
N ALA A 120 -11.48 -7.11 -5.63
CA ALA A 120 -10.42 -6.21 -6.11
C ALA A 120 -10.98 -4.94 -6.77
N PHE A 121 -12.04 -5.07 -7.58
CA PHE A 121 -12.76 -3.93 -8.16
C PHE A 121 -13.38 -3.04 -7.07
N ARG A 122 -14.04 -3.63 -6.06
CA ARG A 122 -14.69 -2.87 -4.99
C ARG A 122 -13.72 -2.26 -3.98
N LYS A 123 -12.55 -2.87 -3.75
CA LYS A 123 -11.43 -2.26 -2.99
C LYS A 123 -10.87 -1.02 -3.67
N SER A 124 -10.93 -0.98 -5.01
CA SER A 124 -10.43 0.12 -5.82
C SER A 124 -11.43 1.28 -5.98
N ILE A 125 -12.58 1.24 -5.32
CA ILE A 125 -13.57 2.32 -5.33
C ILE A 125 -13.73 2.84 -3.90
N GLY A 126 -13.39 4.11 -3.71
CA GLY A 126 -13.47 4.79 -2.42
C GLY A 126 -14.77 5.58 -2.30
N VAL A 127 -15.30 5.65 -1.09
CA VAL A 127 -16.40 6.52 -0.69
C VAL A 127 -15.86 7.44 0.40
N LYS A 128 -15.77 8.73 0.09
CA LYS A 128 -15.39 9.77 1.02
C LYS A 128 -16.65 10.32 1.68
N ILE A 129 -16.79 10.07 2.97
CA ILE A 129 -17.91 10.50 3.80
C ILE A 129 -17.44 11.68 4.64
N LYS A 130 -18.22 12.75 4.62
CA LYS A 130 -17.97 13.95 5.42
C LYS A 130 -18.90 13.89 6.63
N GLU A 131 -18.33 13.77 7.81
CA GLU A 131 -19.07 13.78 9.06
C GLU A 131 -18.69 15.02 9.88
N GLU A 132 -19.69 15.78 10.32
CA GLU A 132 -19.48 16.86 11.26
C GLU A 132 -19.61 16.32 12.68
N SER A 133 -18.52 16.37 13.43
CA SER A 133 -18.50 15.97 14.85
C SER A 133 -18.28 17.20 15.73
N GLU A 134 -19.10 17.32 16.79
CA GLU A 134 -18.88 18.30 17.85
C GLU A 134 -17.92 17.71 18.88
N ILE A 135 -16.72 18.28 18.97
CA ILE A 135 -15.66 17.80 19.85
C ILE A 135 -15.41 18.85 20.93
N ILE A 136 -15.27 18.39 22.18
CA ILE A 136 -14.88 19.22 23.31
C ILE A 136 -13.42 18.92 23.63
N GLU A 137 -12.53 19.91 23.48
CA GLU A 137 -11.10 19.77 23.74
C GLU A 137 -10.65 20.73 24.84
N GLY A 138 -9.90 20.22 25.82
CA GLY A 138 -9.35 21.07 26.87
C GLY A 138 -8.55 20.33 27.94
N GLU A 139 -7.92 21.10 28.82
CA GLU A 139 -7.22 20.61 30.01
C GLU A 139 -8.23 20.36 31.13
N VAL A 140 -8.17 19.16 31.73
CA VAL A 140 -8.98 18.82 32.89
C VAL A 140 -8.42 19.50 34.14
N VAL A 141 -9.21 20.36 34.79
CA VAL A 141 -8.83 21.04 36.03
C VAL A 141 -9.10 20.13 37.23
N GLU A 142 -10.31 19.56 37.27
CA GLU A 142 -10.82 18.76 38.37
C GLU A 142 -11.88 17.77 37.88
N ILE A 143 -11.94 16.59 38.51
CA ILE A 143 -12.97 15.57 38.29
C ILE A 143 -13.57 15.20 39.65
N GLN A 144 -14.86 15.44 39.83
CA GLN A 144 -15.62 15.03 41.01
C GLN A 144 -16.55 13.89 40.62
N ILE A 145 -16.50 12.77 41.34
CA ILE A 145 -17.38 11.62 41.11
C ILE A 145 -18.07 11.28 42.42
N ASP A 146 -19.38 11.54 42.45
CA ASP A 146 -20.23 11.21 43.59
C ASP A 146 -20.69 9.75 43.46
N ARG A 147 -20.12 8.90 44.31
CA ARG A 147 -20.51 7.49 44.39
C ARG A 147 -21.27 7.23 45.68
N THR A 148 -22.54 6.82 45.56
CA THR A 148 -23.29 6.35 46.72
C THR A 148 -22.77 4.98 47.17
N VAL A 149 -22.61 4.80 48.48
CA VAL A 149 -22.01 3.61 49.12
C VAL A 149 -22.78 2.31 48.81
N SER A 150 -24.04 2.43 48.36
CA SER A 150 -24.94 1.31 48.06
C SER A 150 -25.05 0.95 46.56
N GLY A 151 -24.15 1.47 45.70
CA GLY A 151 -24.08 1.06 44.29
C GLY A 151 -25.12 1.70 43.36
N GLY A 152 -25.67 2.86 43.72
CA GLY A 152 -26.61 3.62 42.89
C GLY A 152 -25.97 4.32 41.69
N ASN A 153 -26.79 5.06 40.93
CA ASN A 153 -26.35 5.85 39.78
C ASN A 153 -25.20 6.79 40.16
N LYS A 154 -24.07 6.67 39.44
CA LYS A 154 -22.93 7.57 39.55
C LYS A 154 -23.27 8.90 38.87
N GLN A 155 -23.08 10.00 39.57
CA GLN A 155 -23.08 11.35 39.00
C GLN A 155 -21.71 11.97 39.26
N GLY A 156 -21.29 12.90 38.41
CA GLY A 156 -20.01 13.56 38.57
C GLY A 156 -20.00 14.91 37.89
N LYS A 157 -19.01 15.72 38.25
CA LYS A 157 -18.74 17.03 37.64
C LYS A 157 -17.33 17.04 37.08
N LEU A 158 -17.19 17.60 35.90
CA LEU A 158 -15.94 17.68 35.17
C LEU A 158 -15.67 19.14 34.85
N THR A 159 -14.57 19.67 35.36
CA THR A 159 -14.13 21.03 35.04
C THR A 159 -13.04 20.95 33.98
N ILE A 160 -13.30 21.51 32.80
CA ILE A 160 -12.34 21.59 31.69
C ILE A 160 -12.09 23.07 31.37
N LYS A 161 -10.83 23.38 31.08
CA LYS A 161 -10.42 24.71 30.61
C LYS A 161 -9.60 24.65 29.32
N THR A 162 -9.72 25.69 28.51
CA THR A 162 -8.76 26.12 27.49
C THR A 162 -7.98 27.32 28.03
N THR A 163 -7.14 27.96 27.21
CA THR A 163 -6.52 29.24 27.59
C THR A 163 -7.54 30.36 27.79
N ASP A 164 -8.67 30.29 27.08
CA ASP A 164 -9.61 31.40 26.95
C ASP A 164 -10.87 31.19 27.77
N MET A 165 -11.25 29.94 28.05
CA MET A 165 -12.51 29.60 28.73
C MET A 165 -12.33 28.46 29.74
N GLU A 166 -13.10 28.52 30.84
CA GLU A 166 -13.21 27.44 31.82
C GLU A 166 -14.70 27.13 32.03
N THR A 167 -15.06 25.85 31.97
CA THR A 167 -16.46 25.41 32.10
C THR A 167 -16.57 24.14 32.92
N VAL A 168 -17.73 23.97 33.55
CA VAL A 168 -18.08 22.79 34.34
C VAL A 168 -19.18 22.02 33.62
N TYR A 169 -18.93 20.74 33.37
CA TYR A 169 -19.87 19.81 32.76
C TYR A 169 -20.33 18.76 33.77
N ASP A 170 -21.64 18.53 33.84
CA ASP A 170 -22.19 17.40 34.59
C ASP A 170 -22.05 16.11 33.77
N MET A 171 -21.47 15.08 34.38
CA MET A 171 -21.22 13.78 33.77
C MET A 171 -22.27 12.76 34.20
N GLY A 172 -22.81 12.04 33.21
CA GLY A 172 -23.63 10.84 33.44
C GLY A 172 -22.79 9.59 33.72
N THR A 173 -23.46 8.51 34.12
CA THR A 173 -22.84 7.20 34.45
C THR A 173 -21.90 6.67 33.36
N LYS A 174 -22.34 6.72 32.09
CA LYS A 174 -21.54 6.24 30.94
C LYS A 174 -20.24 7.03 30.75
N MET A 175 -20.30 8.35 30.93
CA MET A 175 -19.12 9.22 30.77
C MET A 175 -18.10 8.97 31.89
N ILE A 176 -18.60 8.77 33.12
CA ILE A 176 -17.77 8.42 34.28
C ILE A 176 -17.06 7.08 34.06
N ASP A 177 -17.77 6.08 33.53
CA ASP A 177 -17.17 4.78 33.23
C ASP A 177 -16.10 4.89 32.12
N SER A 178 -16.35 5.68 31.07
CA SER A 178 -15.34 5.97 30.03
C SER A 178 -14.12 6.70 30.58
N MET A 179 -14.31 7.72 31.43
CA MET A 179 -13.21 8.46 32.09
C MET A 179 -12.37 7.53 32.98
N THR A 180 -13.03 6.64 33.71
CA THR A 180 -12.37 5.66 34.59
C THR A 180 -11.59 4.63 33.77
N LYS A 181 -12.15 4.20 32.63
CA LYS A 181 -11.51 3.25 31.71
C LYS A 181 -10.23 3.84 31.09
N GLU A 182 -10.28 5.09 30.64
CA GLU A 182 -9.14 5.82 30.08
C GLU A 182 -8.17 6.37 31.15
N LYS A 183 -8.49 6.20 32.44
CA LYS A 183 -7.71 6.68 33.59
C LYS A 183 -7.35 8.17 33.47
N VAL A 184 -8.35 8.99 33.19
CA VAL A 184 -8.20 10.45 33.09
C VAL A 184 -7.99 11.05 34.48
N ILE A 185 -7.00 11.93 34.61
CA ILE A 185 -6.60 12.60 35.84
C ILE A 185 -6.61 14.12 35.60
N ALA A 186 -6.74 14.90 36.67
CA ALA A 186 -6.54 16.33 36.64
C ALA A 186 -5.15 16.71 36.07
N GLY A 187 -5.13 17.60 35.09
CA GLY A 187 -3.96 18.00 34.30
C GLY A 187 -3.80 17.25 32.97
N ASP A 188 -4.66 16.27 32.66
CA ASP A 188 -4.68 15.66 31.33
C ASP A 188 -5.39 16.58 30.32
N VAL A 189 -4.89 16.59 29.08
CA VAL A 189 -5.57 17.20 27.94
C VAL A 189 -6.36 16.11 27.23
N ILE A 190 -7.68 16.29 27.15
CA ILE A 190 -8.60 15.31 26.59
C ILE A 190 -9.42 15.90 25.45
N SER A 191 -9.84 15.03 24.55
CA SER A 191 -10.78 15.31 23.46
C SER A 191 -11.99 14.40 23.65
N ILE A 192 -13.17 14.99 23.82
CA ILE A 192 -14.44 14.30 24.03
C ILE A 192 -15.31 14.53 22.80
N ASP A 193 -15.62 13.45 22.08
CA ASP A 193 -16.62 13.52 21.03
C ASP A 193 -18.03 13.42 21.64
N LYS A 194 -18.83 14.47 21.42
CA LYS A 194 -20.14 14.64 22.06
C LYS A 194 -21.19 13.65 21.53
N SER A 195 -21.08 13.21 20.28
CA SER A 195 -22.03 12.27 19.68
C SER A 195 -21.73 10.83 20.07
N SER A 196 -20.46 10.42 20.02
CA SER A 196 -20.05 9.06 20.37
C SER A 196 -19.84 8.84 21.88
N GLY A 197 -19.56 9.90 22.63
CA GLY A 197 -19.16 9.83 24.04
C GLY A 197 -17.77 9.21 24.23
N LYS A 198 -16.98 9.11 23.16
CA LYS A 198 -15.61 8.59 23.21
C LYS A 198 -14.69 9.68 23.75
N ILE A 199 -13.85 9.28 24.71
CA ILE A 199 -12.87 10.15 25.35
C ILE A 199 -11.49 9.70 24.87
N THR A 200 -10.71 10.65 24.35
CA THR A 200 -9.34 10.39 23.89
C THR A 200 -8.39 11.25 24.70
N LYS A 201 -7.44 10.62 25.39
CA LYS A 201 -6.38 11.32 26.12
C LYS A 201 -5.28 11.73 25.15
N LEU A 202 -5.18 13.03 24.85
CA LEU A 202 -4.19 13.59 23.93
C LEU A 202 -2.81 13.65 24.57
N GLY A 203 -2.77 13.94 25.87
CA GLY A 203 -1.54 14.00 26.65
C GLY A 203 -1.76 14.68 27.99
N ARG A 204 -0.68 15.20 28.57
CA ARG A 204 -0.69 15.90 29.85
C ARG A 204 -0.18 17.32 29.71
N SER A 205 -0.78 18.26 30.44
CA SER A 205 -0.37 19.66 30.40
C SER A 205 1.04 19.86 30.96
N TYR A 206 1.80 20.77 30.35
CA TYR A 206 3.15 21.11 30.79
C TYR A 206 3.17 21.73 32.21
N THR A 207 2.11 22.47 32.56
CA THR A 207 1.97 23.22 33.81
C THR A 207 1.82 22.33 35.04
N ARG A 208 1.24 21.14 34.91
CA ARG A 208 1.05 20.16 36.01
C ARG A 208 1.96 18.93 35.91
N SER A 209 3.10 19.07 35.23
CA SER A 209 4.08 18.00 35.06
C SER A 209 4.85 17.63 36.35
N ARG A 210 4.94 18.55 37.32
CA ARG A 210 5.74 18.39 38.56
C ARG A 210 5.01 17.73 39.72
N ASP A 211 3.68 17.68 39.71
CA ASP A 211 2.89 17.28 40.88
C ASP A 211 2.78 15.76 41.08
N TYR A 212 3.31 14.95 40.15
CA TYR A 212 3.21 13.49 40.20
C TYR A 212 4.56 12.82 39.94
N ASP A 213 5.11 12.21 40.99
CA ASP A 213 6.42 11.56 41.04
C ASP A 213 6.45 10.15 40.39
N ALA A 214 5.27 9.58 40.11
CA ALA A 214 5.12 8.25 39.50
C ALA A 214 4.63 8.33 38.04
N MET A 215 5.36 9.06 37.19
CA MET A 215 5.06 9.13 35.75
C MET A 215 5.61 7.89 35.04
N GLY A 216 4.76 7.19 34.28
CA GLY A 216 5.21 6.18 33.33
C GLY A 216 5.99 6.81 32.16
N ALA A 217 6.92 6.06 31.59
CA ALA A 217 7.81 6.52 30.51
C ALA A 217 7.10 7.00 29.22
N ASP A 218 5.80 6.75 29.07
CA ASP A 218 4.99 7.04 27.88
C ASP A 218 4.09 8.30 27.98
N THR A 219 4.24 9.13 29.02
CA THR A 219 3.39 10.33 29.15
C THR A 219 3.80 11.42 28.15
N LYS A 220 2.99 11.61 27.10
CA LYS A 220 3.16 12.69 26.13
C LYS A 220 2.70 14.03 26.72
N PHE A 221 3.56 15.03 26.71
CA PHE A 221 3.22 16.38 27.15
C PHE A 221 2.67 17.21 25.98
N VAL A 222 1.49 17.80 26.18
CA VAL A 222 0.76 18.59 25.20
C VAL A 222 0.45 19.96 25.81
N GLN A 223 0.46 21.01 24.99
CA GLN A 223 0.06 22.33 25.44
C GLN A 223 -1.44 22.40 25.71
N CYS A 224 -1.86 23.34 26.55
CA CYS A 224 -3.29 23.56 26.76
C CYS A 224 -3.90 24.03 25.43
N PRO A 225 -5.03 23.49 25.00
CA PRO A 225 -5.70 23.97 23.78
C PRO A 225 -6.13 25.43 23.92
N ASP A 226 -6.00 26.18 22.84
CA ASP A 226 -6.41 27.59 22.74
C ASP A 226 -7.81 27.71 22.12
N GLY A 227 -8.54 28.78 22.43
CA GLY A 227 -9.85 29.07 21.84
C GLY A 227 -11.05 28.48 22.59
N GLU A 228 -12.15 28.30 21.86
CA GLU A 228 -13.40 27.77 22.40
C GLU A 228 -13.27 26.28 22.75
N LEU A 229 -13.87 25.89 23.89
CA LEU A 229 -13.88 24.50 24.36
C LEU A 229 -14.60 23.54 23.42
N GLN A 230 -15.66 24.00 22.75
CA GLN A 230 -16.48 23.20 21.87
C GLN A 230 -16.22 23.59 20.42
N VAL A 231 -15.54 22.71 19.68
CA VAL A 231 -15.17 22.94 18.29
C VAL A 231 -15.95 21.97 17.40
N ARG A 232 -16.54 22.50 16.32
CA ARG A 232 -17.08 21.68 15.23
C ARG A 232 -15.94 21.30 14.30
N LYS A 233 -15.69 20.00 14.15
CA LYS A 233 -14.66 19.47 13.27
C LYS A 233 -15.31 18.61 12.20
N GLU A 234 -15.09 18.97 10.94
CA GLU A 234 -15.42 18.10 9.81
C GLU A 234 -14.34 17.02 9.73
N VAL A 235 -14.72 15.76 9.96
CA VAL A 235 -13.84 14.61 9.81
C VAL A 235 -14.22 13.90 8.52
N THR A 236 -13.26 13.83 7.60
CA THR A 236 -13.44 13.11 6.35
C THR A 236 -12.94 11.68 6.51
N HIS A 237 -13.83 10.72 6.31
CA HIS A 237 -13.49 9.29 6.30
C HIS A 237 -13.53 8.77 4.88
N THR A 238 -12.45 8.13 4.43
CA THR A 238 -12.40 7.45 3.14
C THR A 238 -12.47 5.96 3.40
N VAL A 239 -13.51 5.29 2.89
CA VAL A 239 -13.75 3.85 3.07
C VAL A 239 -13.98 3.23 1.70
N SER A 240 -13.45 2.03 1.45
CA SER A 240 -13.70 1.32 0.19
C SER A 240 -15.09 0.67 0.16
N LEU A 241 -15.66 0.48 -1.03
CA LEU A 241 -16.94 -0.24 -1.16
C LEU A 241 -16.85 -1.68 -0.62
N HIS A 242 -15.70 -2.32 -0.77
CA HIS A 242 -15.49 -3.67 -0.24
C HIS A 242 -15.55 -3.71 1.30
N GLU A 243 -15.00 -2.72 1.99
CA GLU A 243 -15.10 -2.65 3.45
C GLU A 243 -16.55 -2.50 3.91
N ILE A 244 -17.33 -1.66 3.23
CA ILE A 244 -18.76 -1.50 3.49
C ILE A 244 -19.50 -2.82 3.26
N ASP A 245 -19.18 -3.57 2.19
CA ASP A 245 -19.76 -4.88 1.93
C ASP A 245 -19.50 -5.88 3.06
N VAL A 246 -18.25 -6.02 3.49
CA VAL A 246 -17.86 -7.01 4.51
C VAL A 246 -18.52 -6.68 5.84
N ILE A 247 -18.54 -5.40 6.23
CA ILE A 247 -19.16 -4.92 7.47
C ILE A 247 -20.66 -5.23 7.49
N ASN A 248 -21.36 -5.02 6.37
CA ASN A 248 -22.81 -5.23 6.29
C ASN A 248 -23.19 -6.70 6.02
N SER A 249 -22.25 -7.53 5.57
CA SER A 249 -22.52 -8.95 5.30
C SER A 249 -22.54 -9.82 6.56
N ARG A 250 -21.86 -9.44 7.65
CA ARG A 250 -21.72 -10.27 8.87
C ARG A 250 -21.81 -9.42 10.14
N THR A 251 -22.37 -9.99 11.22
CA THR A 251 -22.51 -9.33 12.54
C THR A 251 -21.18 -8.91 13.16
N GLN A 252 -20.07 -9.61 12.83
CA GLN A 252 -18.70 -9.25 13.19
C GLN A 252 -17.83 -9.01 11.94
N GLY A 253 -18.40 -8.40 10.89
CA GLY A 253 -17.70 -8.17 9.62
C GLY A 253 -16.42 -7.34 9.76
N PHE A 254 -16.35 -6.42 10.72
CA PHE A 254 -15.12 -5.65 10.96
C PHE A 254 -13.90 -6.51 11.28
N LEU A 255 -14.05 -7.59 12.05
CA LEU A 255 -12.92 -8.47 12.39
C LEU A 255 -12.44 -9.27 11.16
N ALA A 256 -13.37 -9.61 10.26
CA ALA A 256 -13.07 -10.34 9.04
C ALA A 256 -12.16 -9.55 8.08
N LEU A 257 -12.24 -8.22 8.10
CA LEU A 257 -11.32 -7.35 7.35
C LEU A 257 -9.85 -7.54 7.77
N PHE A 258 -9.61 -7.84 9.05
CA PHE A 258 -8.25 -8.05 9.57
C PHE A 258 -7.80 -9.50 9.51
N SER A 259 -8.74 -10.46 9.59
CA SER A 259 -8.41 -11.89 9.53
C SER A 259 -8.28 -12.43 8.11
N GLY A 260 -8.79 -11.71 7.11
CA GLY A 260 -8.84 -12.17 5.71
C GLY A 260 -9.96 -13.17 5.42
N ASP A 261 -10.69 -13.62 6.45
CA ASP A 261 -11.83 -14.54 6.33
C ASP A 261 -13.12 -13.79 5.94
N THR A 262 -13.07 -13.09 4.81
CA THR A 262 -14.23 -12.37 4.26
C THR A 262 -15.22 -13.33 3.61
N GLY A 263 -14.73 -14.44 3.04
CA GLY A 263 -15.51 -15.39 2.26
C GLY A 263 -16.17 -14.75 1.04
N GLU A 264 -17.18 -15.41 0.47
CA GLU A 264 -17.97 -14.88 -0.63
C GLU A 264 -19.13 -14.00 -0.14
N ILE A 265 -19.27 -12.81 -0.72
CA ILE A 265 -20.33 -11.86 -0.35
C ILE A 265 -21.50 -12.00 -1.32
N ARG A 266 -22.72 -12.11 -0.78
CA ARG A 266 -23.95 -12.20 -1.58
C ARG A 266 -24.17 -10.93 -2.41
N SER A 267 -24.61 -11.09 -3.65
CA SER A 267 -24.91 -9.98 -4.56
C SER A 267 -26.01 -9.06 -4.03
N GLU A 268 -27.02 -9.60 -3.34
CA GLU A 268 -28.11 -8.83 -2.74
C GLU A 268 -27.60 -7.73 -1.78
N VAL A 269 -26.56 -8.05 -1.00
CA VAL A 269 -25.94 -7.09 -0.07
C VAL A 269 -25.23 -5.98 -0.85
N ARG A 270 -24.51 -6.35 -1.92
CA ARG A 270 -23.83 -5.39 -2.80
C ARG A 270 -24.79 -4.46 -3.49
N ASP A 271 -25.92 -4.98 -3.97
CA ASP A 271 -26.94 -4.18 -4.66
C ASP A 271 -27.59 -3.18 -3.69
N GLN A 272 -27.92 -3.62 -2.47
CA GLN A 272 -28.42 -2.73 -1.41
C GLN A 272 -27.41 -1.62 -1.06
N ILE A 273 -26.12 -1.96 -0.99
CA ILE A 273 -25.06 -0.98 -0.70
C ILE A 273 -24.89 -0.01 -1.87
N ASN A 274 -24.93 -0.49 -3.11
CA ASN A 274 -24.84 0.37 -4.28
C ASN A 274 -25.98 1.39 -4.32
N THR A 275 -27.21 0.97 -3.99
CA THR A 275 -28.37 1.88 -3.88
C THR A 275 -28.15 2.93 -2.79
N LYS A 276 -27.73 2.52 -1.58
CA LYS A 276 -27.48 3.46 -0.47
C LYS A 276 -26.34 4.44 -0.76
N VAL A 277 -25.26 3.98 -1.40
CA VAL A 277 -24.14 4.85 -1.79
C VAL A 277 -24.58 5.81 -2.90
N GLY A 278 -25.45 5.37 -3.80
CA GLY A 278 -26.13 6.25 -4.77
C GLY A 278 -26.96 7.33 -4.07
N GLU A 279 -27.79 6.97 -3.10
CA GLU A 279 -28.57 7.92 -2.30
C GLU A 279 -27.67 8.92 -1.56
N TRP A 280 -26.58 8.45 -0.92
CA TRP A 280 -25.64 9.35 -0.23
C TRP A 280 -24.91 10.31 -1.18
N LYS A 281 -24.67 9.89 -2.42
CA LYS A 281 -24.10 10.74 -3.47
C LYS A 281 -25.11 11.81 -3.91
N GLU A 282 -26.38 11.43 -4.09
CA GLU A 282 -27.46 12.37 -4.47
C GLU A 282 -27.76 13.37 -3.35
N GLU A 283 -27.70 12.95 -2.09
CA GLU A 283 -27.85 13.80 -0.92
C GLU A 283 -26.62 14.69 -0.62
N GLY A 284 -25.50 14.46 -1.32
CA GLY A 284 -24.24 15.18 -1.08
C GLY A 284 -23.53 14.83 0.23
N LYS A 285 -23.93 13.74 0.91
CA LYS A 285 -23.29 13.25 2.14
C LYS A 285 -22.01 12.47 1.87
N ALA A 286 -21.88 11.90 0.68
CA ALA A 286 -20.72 11.13 0.27
C ALA A 286 -20.26 11.48 -1.14
N GLU A 287 -18.96 11.42 -1.37
CA GLU A 287 -18.33 11.56 -2.68
C GLU A 287 -17.68 10.23 -3.07
N ILE A 288 -17.96 9.76 -4.29
CA ILE A 288 -17.33 8.53 -4.80
C ILE A 288 -16.03 8.91 -5.49
N ILE A 289 -14.93 8.29 -5.04
CA ILE A 289 -13.60 8.48 -5.56
C ILE A 289 -13.24 7.22 -6.37
N PRO A 290 -13.21 7.29 -7.72
CA PRO A 290 -12.72 6.19 -8.53
C PRO A 290 -11.21 6.04 -8.31
N GLY A 291 -10.80 4.88 -7.81
CA GLY A 291 -9.41 4.54 -7.62
C GLY A 291 -8.78 3.86 -8.82
N VAL A 292 -7.67 3.19 -8.56
CA VAL A 292 -6.89 2.46 -9.57
C VAL A 292 -6.73 1.01 -9.14
N LEU A 293 -7.10 0.10 -10.03
CA LEU A 293 -6.84 -1.33 -9.92
C LEU A 293 -5.65 -1.67 -10.81
N PHE A 294 -4.51 -2.01 -10.21
CA PHE A 294 -3.33 -2.48 -10.93
C PHE A 294 -3.25 -4.01 -10.90
N ILE A 295 -3.25 -4.64 -12.07
CA ILE A 295 -3.13 -6.09 -12.23
C ILE A 295 -1.77 -6.40 -12.87
N ASP A 296 -0.86 -6.99 -12.09
CA ASP A 296 0.43 -7.46 -12.63
C ASP A 296 0.30 -8.85 -13.26
N GLU A 297 1.18 -9.12 -14.23
CA GLU A 297 1.26 -10.40 -14.95
C GLU A 297 -0.08 -10.87 -15.55
N VAL A 298 -0.83 -9.95 -16.18
CA VAL A 298 -2.20 -10.19 -16.69
C VAL A 298 -2.34 -11.42 -17.61
N HIS A 299 -1.26 -11.81 -18.30
CA HIS A 299 -1.20 -13.00 -19.14
C HIS A 299 -1.41 -14.33 -18.37
N MET A 300 -1.37 -14.29 -17.03
CA MET A 300 -1.65 -15.44 -16.16
C MET A 300 -3.15 -15.61 -15.87
N LEU A 301 -4.00 -14.66 -16.26
CA LEU A 301 -5.45 -14.79 -16.17
C LEU A 301 -6.01 -15.74 -17.23
N ASP A 302 -7.19 -16.29 -16.95
CA ASP A 302 -7.95 -17.09 -17.89
C ASP A 302 -9.02 -16.27 -18.63
N ILE A 303 -9.62 -16.90 -19.65
CA ILE A 303 -10.67 -16.27 -20.47
C ILE A 303 -11.93 -15.89 -19.67
N GLU A 304 -12.23 -16.59 -18.57
CA GLU A 304 -13.37 -16.27 -17.70
C GLU A 304 -13.13 -14.96 -16.95
N CYS A 305 -11.91 -14.76 -16.44
CA CYS A 305 -11.49 -13.50 -15.81
C CYS A 305 -11.60 -12.33 -16.78
N PHE A 306 -11.13 -12.48 -18.03
CA PHE A 306 -11.25 -11.42 -19.04
C PHE A 306 -12.70 -11.10 -19.39
N SER A 307 -13.56 -12.12 -19.48
CA SER A 307 -14.99 -11.95 -19.71
C SER A 307 -15.65 -11.16 -18.58
N TYR A 308 -15.27 -11.45 -17.32
CA TYR A 308 -15.72 -10.70 -16.16
C TYR A 308 -15.23 -9.25 -16.17
N ILE A 309 -13.94 -9.02 -16.40
CA ILE A 309 -13.34 -7.67 -16.45
C ILE A 309 -14.02 -6.84 -17.55
N ASN A 310 -14.30 -7.42 -18.72
CA ASN A 310 -15.01 -6.76 -19.81
C ASN A 310 -16.37 -6.23 -19.37
N ARG A 311 -17.14 -7.02 -18.63
CA ARG A 311 -18.45 -6.60 -18.09
C ARG A 311 -18.29 -5.58 -16.96
N ALA A 312 -17.31 -5.77 -16.08
CA ALA A 312 -17.08 -4.89 -14.94
C ALA A 312 -16.64 -3.49 -15.36
N LEU A 313 -15.89 -3.37 -16.46
CA LEU A 313 -15.49 -2.10 -17.04
C LEU A 313 -16.68 -1.30 -17.61
N GLU A 314 -17.79 -1.92 -17.95
CA GLU A 314 -18.98 -1.20 -18.45
C GLU A 314 -19.77 -0.50 -17.35
N ALA A 315 -19.46 -0.75 -16.06
CA ALA A 315 -20.14 -0.11 -14.95
C ALA A 315 -19.72 1.36 -14.78
N ASP A 316 -20.68 2.23 -14.44
CA ASP A 316 -20.44 3.67 -14.25
C ASP A 316 -19.42 3.99 -13.16
N LEU A 317 -19.34 3.14 -12.13
CA LEU A 317 -18.44 3.27 -10.99
C LEU A 317 -17.13 2.49 -11.16
N ALA A 318 -16.83 2.01 -12.37
CA ALA A 318 -15.63 1.21 -12.60
C ALA A 318 -14.35 2.02 -12.32
N PRO A 319 -13.40 1.48 -11.52
CA PRO A 319 -12.10 2.10 -11.31
C PRO A 319 -11.26 2.02 -12.59
N ILE A 320 -10.16 2.75 -12.64
CA ILE A 320 -9.21 2.63 -13.75
C ILE A 320 -8.45 1.33 -13.59
N VAL A 321 -8.56 0.45 -14.58
CA VAL A 321 -7.83 -0.81 -14.59
C VAL A 321 -6.54 -0.64 -15.37
N ILE A 322 -5.41 -0.74 -14.68
CA ILE A 322 -4.08 -0.74 -15.28
C ILE A 322 -3.54 -2.16 -15.22
N MET A 323 -3.19 -2.74 -16.36
CA MET A 323 -2.65 -4.09 -16.45
C MET A 323 -1.21 -4.04 -16.92
N ALA A 324 -0.38 -4.94 -16.42
CA ALA A 324 0.99 -5.12 -16.91
C ALA A 324 1.17 -6.50 -17.57
N SER A 325 1.81 -6.51 -18.73
CA SER A 325 2.26 -7.74 -19.38
C SER A 325 3.73 -7.64 -19.78
N ASN A 326 4.47 -8.71 -19.50
CA ASN A 326 5.86 -8.91 -19.92
C ASN A 326 5.98 -9.88 -21.11
N ARG A 327 4.88 -10.49 -21.57
CA ARG A 327 4.87 -11.44 -22.69
C ARG A 327 4.40 -10.78 -23.98
N GLY A 328 5.06 -11.13 -25.09
CA GLY A 328 4.72 -10.66 -26.44
C GLY A 328 3.56 -11.43 -27.04
N ASN A 329 3.72 -12.75 -27.25
CA ASN A 329 2.67 -13.64 -27.73
C ASN A 329 2.55 -14.81 -26.75
N SER A 330 1.37 -15.04 -26.19
CA SER A 330 1.14 -16.10 -25.21
C SER A 330 -0.19 -16.80 -25.45
N GLN A 331 -0.31 -18.03 -24.97
CA GLN A 331 -1.56 -18.75 -25.01
C GLN A 331 -2.49 -18.20 -23.93
N ILE A 332 -3.74 -17.89 -24.29
CA ILE A 332 -4.74 -17.48 -23.31
C ILE A 332 -5.13 -18.73 -22.50
N ARG A 333 -4.97 -18.67 -21.17
CA ARG A 333 -5.27 -19.81 -20.31
C ARG A 333 -6.76 -20.17 -20.41
N GLY A 334 -7.05 -21.46 -20.50
CA GLY A 334 -8.40 -21.98 -20.78
C GLY A 334 -8.73 -22.12 -22.27
N THR A 335 -7.85 -21.69 -23.18
CA THR A 335 -8.02 -21.84 -24.63
C THR A 335 -6.81 -22.51 -25.28
N THR A 336 -6.92 -22.88 -26.56
CA THR A 336 -5.83 -23.50 -27.34
C THR A 336 -5.06 -22.54 -28.25
N TYR A 337 -5.57 -21.33 -28.46
CA TYR A 337 -4.96 -20.37 -29.39
C TYR A 337 -4.07 -19.35 -28.66
N LYS A 338 -3.12 -18.79 -29.42
CA LYS A 338 -2.19 -17.76 -28.94
C LYS A 338 -2.66 -16.38 -29.38
N SER A 339 -2.42 -15.39 -28.54
CA SER A 339 -2.77 -14.01 -28.82
C SER A 339 -1.70 -13.03 -28.31
N PRO A 340 -1.66 -11.80 -28.85
CA PRO A 340 -0.80 -10.74 -28.34
C PRO A 340 -1.04 -10.53 -26.84
N HIS A 341 0.05 -10.46 -26.07
CA HIS A 341 0.07 -10.28 -24.62
C HIS A 341 -0.67 -11.34 -23.80
N GLY A 342 -1.16 -12.43 -24.42
CA GLY A 342 -2.02 -13.42 -23.77
C GLY A 342 -3.42 -12.88 -23.45
N LEU A 343 -3.89 -11.88 -24.19
CA LEU A 343 -5.21 -11.26 -24.02
C LEU A 343 -6.17 -11.67 -25.15
N PRO A 344 -7.47 -11.87 -24.86
CA PRO A 344 -8.49 -12.01 -25.91
C PRO A 344 -8.52 -10.80 -26.86
N LEU A 345 -8.80 -11.04 -28.15
CA LEU A 345 -8.78 -9.97 -29.17
C LEU A 345 -9.87 -8.92 -28.93
N ASP A 346 -11.05 -9.34 -28.49
CA ASP A 346 -12.16 -8.48 -28.09
C ASP A 346 -11.80 -7.58 -26.89
N PHE A 347 -10.97 -8.09 -25.98
CA PHE A 347 -10.44 -7.31 -24.87
C PHE A 347 -9.37 -6.31 -25.34
N LEU A 348 -8.51 -6.72 -26.28
CA LEU A 348 -7.46 -5.87 -26.85
C LEU A 348 -8.02 -4.62 -27.56
N ASP A 349 -9.18 -4.72 -28.19
CA ASP A 349 -9.83 -3.58 -28.84
C ASP A 349 -10.30 -2.51 -27.84
N ARG A 350 -10.51 -2.88 -26.57
CA ARG A 350 -10.96 -1.98 -25.50
C ARG A 350 -9.80 -1.35 -24.71
N VAL A 351 -8.59 -1.91 -24.77
CA VAL A 351 -7.45 -1.44 -23.97
C VAL A 351 -6.60 -0.41 -24.71
N VAL A 352 -6.10 0.57 -23.97
CA VAL A 352 -5.07 1.49 -24.46
C VAL A 352 -3.70 0.90 -24.12
N ILE A 353 -2.88 0.61 -25.14
CA ILE A 353 -1.56 0.01 -24.94
C ILE A 353 -0.48 1.09 -24.82
N ILE A 354 0.22 1.11 -23.69
CA ILE A 354 1.44 1.89 -23.46
C ILE A 354 2.63 0.94 -23.54
N SER A 355 3.54 1.18 -24.47
CA SER A 355 4.80 0.42 -24.57
C SER A 355 5.92 1.09 -23.76
N THR A 356 6.66 0.28 -23.02
CA THR A 356 7.89 0.67 -22.32
C THR A 356 9.11 0.14 -23.07
N GLN A 357 10.23 0.86 -22.97
CA GLN A 357 11.46 0.52 -23.68
C GLN A 357 12.56 0.06 -22.71
N PRO A 358 13.56 -0.71 -23.13
CA PRO A 358 14.75 -0.96 -22.31
C PRO A 358 15.45 0.36 -21.96
N TYR A 359 15.99 0.44 -20.75
CA TYR A 359 16.74 1.62 -20.30
C TYR A 359 18.14 1.67 -20.92
N SER A 360 18.62 2.89 -21.16
CA SER A 360 20.00 3.19 -21.52
C SER A 360 20.94 3.04 -20.33
N ARG A 361 22.26 2.99 -20.60
CA ARG A 361 23.30 2.90 -19.54
C ARG A 361 23.21 4.04 -18.53
N GLU A 362 22.99 5.25 -19.04
CA GLU A 362 22.94 6.47 -18.23
C GLU A 362 21.70 6.46 -17.32
N GLU A 363 20.54 6.07 -17.85
CA GLU A 363 19.32 5.90 -17.06
C GLU A 363 19.50 4.81 -15.99
N ILE A 364 20.11 3.67 -16.30
CA ILE A 364 20.39 2.61 -15.33
C ILE A 364 21.26 3.13 -14.19
N SER A 365 22.32 3.87 -14.51
CA SER A 365 23.21 4.46 -13.49
C SER A 365 22.46 5.42 -12.57
N GLN A 366 21.58 6.27 -13.13
CA GLN A 366 20.76 7.19 -12.35
C GLN A 366 19.73 6.46 -11.48
N ILE A 367 19.10 5.40 -12.01
CA ILE A 367 18.13 4.58 -11.26
C ILE A 367 18.82 3.93 -10.06
N ILE A 368 19.98 3.32 -10.26
CA ILE A 368 20.78 2.72 -9.18
C ILE A 368 21.19 3.78 -8.15
N ALA A 369 21.57 4.98 -8.59
CA ALA A 369 21.91 6.07 -7.68
C ALA A 369 20.72 6.52 -6.82
N ILE A 370 19.53 6.66 -7.40
CA ILE A 370 18.31 6.98 -6.62
C ILE A 370 18.00 5.85 -5.63
N ARG A 371 18.13 4.59 -6.04
CA ARG A 371 17.91 3.43 -5.15
C ARG A 371 18.89 3.41 -3.98
N ALA A 372 20.17 3.71 -4.24
CA ALA A 372 21.17 3.82 -3.19
C ALA A 372 20.87 4.96 -2.22
N GLN A 373 20.41 6.11 -2.72
CA GLN A 373 19.99 7.23 -1.87
C GLN A 373 18.78 6.89 -1.00
N GLU A 374 17.78 6.20 -1.57
CA GLU A 374 16.59 5.76 -0.84
C GLU A 374 16.93 4.72 0.24
N GLU A 375 17.91 3.86 -0.01
CA GLU A 375 18.44 2.89 0.95
C GLU A 375 19.49 3.47 1.91
N GLU A 376 19.79 4.78 1.82
CA GLU A 376 20.81 5.48 2.61
C GLU A 376 22.20 4.81 2.52
N VAL A 377 22.58 4.37 1.32
CA VAL A 377 23.85 3.67 1.03
C VAL A 377 24.82 4.59 0.29
N ASP A 378 26.00 4.79 0.87
CA ASP A 378 27.12 5.46 0.21
C ASP A 378 27.85 4.50 -0.74
N LEU A 379 27.71 4.73 -2.05
CA LEU A 379 28.39 3.97 -3.11
C LEU A 379 29.58 4.74 -3.66
N SER A 380 30.74 4.08 -3.75
CA SER A 380 31.87 4.64 -4.51
C SER A 380 31.55 4.77 -6.00
N PRO A 381 32.11 5.76 -6.73
CA PRO A 381 31.86 5.94 -8.16
C PRO A 381 32.19 4.70 -8.99
N ASP A 382 33.26 3.98 -8.63
CA ASP A 382 33.66 2.76 -9.30
C ASP A 382 32.70 1.59 -9.00
N ALA A 383 32.17 1.50 -7.78
CA ALA A 383 31.15 0.51 -7.44
C ALA A 383 29.84 0.79 -8.20
N LEU A 384 29.43 2.05 -8.32
CA LEU A 384 28.27 2.46 -9.12
C LEU A 384 28.45 2.10 -10.60
N ALA A 385 29.64 2.31 -11.16
CA ALA A 385 29.96 1.93 -12.53
C ALA A 385 29.89 0.40 -12.74
N LEU A 386 30.38 -0.38 -11.79
CA LEU A 386 30.29 -1.85 -11.83
C LEU A 386 28.84 -2.33 -11.69
N LEU A 387 28.07 -1.78 -10.74
CA LEU A 387 26.64 -2.07 -10.58
C LEU A 387 25.85 -1.74 -11.84
N THR A 388 26.16 -0.61 -12.49
CA THR A 388 25.53 -0.23 -13.77
C THR A 388 25.80 -1.27 -14.85
N LYS A 389 27.03 -1.78 -14.95
CA LYS A 389 27.37 -2.85 -15.89
C LYS A 389 26.60 -4.14 -15.57
N ILE A 390 26.54 -4.53 -14.30
CA ILE A 390 25.74 -5.68 -13.83
C ILE A 390 24.26 -5.48 -14.21
N GLY A 391 23.71 -4.30 -13.98
CA GLY A 391 22.32 -3.97 -14.30
C GLY A 391 21.99 -4.03 -15.81
N GLN A 392 22.96 -3.76 -16.68
CA GLN A 392 22.80 -3.95 -18.13
C GLN A 392 22.75 -5.42 -18.54
N GLU A 393 23.60 -6.26 -17.95
CA GLU A 393 23.73 -7.67 -18.33
C GLU A 393 22.67 -8.57 -17.67
N SER A 394 22.29 -8.27 -16.43
CA SER A 394 21.44 -9.12 -15.58
C SER A 394 20.12 -8.46 -15.14
N GLY A 395 19.91 -7.18 -15.48
CA GLY A 395 18.70 -6.43 -15.22
C GLY A 395 18.69 -5.64 -13.90
N LEU A 396 17.82 -4.63 -13.82
CA LEU A 396 17.73 -3.70 -12.69
C LEU A 396 17.34 -4.36 -11.37
N ARG A 397 16.45 -5.36 -11.37
CA ARG A 397 16.01 -6.04 -10.15
C ARG A 397 17.18 -6.72 -9.44
N TYR A 398 18.00 -7.47 -10.19
CA TYR A 398 19.16 -8.14 -9.62
C TYR A 398 20.19 -7.11 -9.14
N SER A 399 20.49 -6.08 -9.94
CA SER A 399 21.41 -5.02 -9.51
C SER A 399 20.95 -4.30 -8.23
N SER A 400 19.64 -4.06 -8.06
CA SER A 400 19.11 -3.45 -6.84
C SER A 400 19.31 -4.34 -5.61
N ASN A 401 19.08 -5.65 -5.74
CA ASN A 401 19.33 -6.59 -4.65
C ASN A 401 20.83 -6.66 -4.28
N ILE A 402 21.71 -6.52 -5.28
CA ILE A 402 23.15 -6.49 -5.03
C ILE A 402 23.54 -5.28 -4.17
N ILE A 403 22.92 -4.09 -4.34
CA ILE A 403 23.15 -2.93 -3.47
C ILE A 403 22.99 -3.32 -2.00
N THR A 404 21.83 -3.89 -1.63
CA THR A 404 21.53 -4.28 -0.25
C THR A 404 22.53 -5.32 0.29
N THR A 405 22.89 -6.33 -0.50
CA THR A 405 23.88 -7.34 -0.06
C THR A 405 25.28 -6.77 0.07
N SER A 406 25.70 -5.87 -0.82
CA SER A 406 27.01 -5.21 -0.77
C SER A 406 27.11 -4.26 0.42
N THR A 407 26.01 -3.60 0.79
CA THR A 407 25.92 -2.82 2.04
C THR A 407 26.20 -3.71 3.25
N LEU A 408 25.56 -4.87 3.35
CA LEU A 408 25.81 -5.81 4.46
C LEU A 408 27.26 -6.31 4.51
N LEU A 409 27.87 -6.57 3.35
CA LEU A 409 29.29 -6.95 3.28
C LEU A 409 30.22 -5.80 3.72
N SER A 410 29.92 -4.56 3.31
CA SER A 410 30.67 -3.38 3.72
C SER A 410 30.59 -3.13 5.23
N GLN A 411 29.40 -3.34 5.82
CA GLN A 411 29.17 -3.25 7.26
C GLN A 411 29.94 -4.33 8.02
N LYS A 412 30.02 -5.55 7.47
CA LYS A 412 30.81 -6.65 8.06
C LYS A 412 32.30 -6.32 8.14
N ARG A 413 32.84 -5.59 7.15
CA ARG A 413 34.22 -5.07 7.20
C ARG A 413 34.36 -3.73 7.95
N LYS A 414 33.28 -3.24 8.57
CA LYS A 414 33.19 -1.95 9.28
C LYS A 414 33.55 -0.73 8.40
N ALA A 415 33.24 -0.82 7.11
CA ALA A 415 33.38 0.31 6.21
C ALA A 415 32.08 1.11 6.12
N LYS A 416 32.21 2.41 5.85
CA LYS A 416 31.08 3.32 5.66
C LYS A 416 30.57 3.34 4.22
N GLU A 417 31.50 3.24 3.27
CA GLU A 417 31.23 3.29 1.84
C GLU A 417 31.40 1.91 1.20
N VAL A 418 30.52 1.57 0.26
CA VAL A 418 30.57 0.32 -0.51
C VAL A 418 31.59 0.45 -1.64
N ASN A 419 32.55 -0.48 -1.65
CA ASN A 419 33.62 -0.53 -2.64
C ASN A 419 33.36 -1.60 -3.70
N VAL A 420 34.13 -1.55 -4.78
CA VAL A 420 34.09 -2.53 -5.87
C VAL A 420 34.24 -3.97 -5.36
N ASP A 421 35.10 -4.20 -4.37
CA ASP A 421 35.35 -5.53 -3.78
C ASP A 421 34.09 -6.12 -3.13
N ASP A 422 33.26 -5.29 -2.49
CA ASP A 422 32.01 -5.74 -1.88
C ASP A 422 31.00 -6.16 -2.96
N VAL A 423 30.90 -5.37 -4.04
CA VAL A 423 30.03 -5.66 -5.19
C VAL A 423 30.48 -6.93 -5.91
N GLN A 424 31.77 -7.10 -6.14
CA GLN A 424 32.32 -8.32 -6.74
C GLN A 424 32.06 -9.54 -5.86
N ARG A 425 32.21 -9.41 -4.55
CA ARG A 425 31.94 -10.49 -3.61
C ARG A 425 30.45 -10.84 -3.59
N SER A 426 29.56 -9.86 -3.54
CA SER A 426 28.10 -10.07 -3.68
C SER A 426 27.76 -10.78 -4.98
N PHE A 427 28.34 -10.34 -6.10
CA PHE A 427 28.07 -10.93 -7.42
C PHE A 427 28.57 -12.38 -7.54
N ARG A 428 29.65 -12.75 -6.84
CA ARG A 428 30.15 -14.14 -6.79
C ARG A 428 29.26 -15.03 -5.93
N LEU A 429 28.80 -14.53 -4.79
CA LEU A 429 27.97 -15.31 -3.86
C LEU A 429 26.54 -15.50 -4.37
N PHE A 430 25.94 -14.46 -4.95
CA PHE A 430 24.55 -14.47 -5.39
C PHE A 430 24.49 -14.52 -6.91
N TYR A 431 23.95 -15.60 -7.47
CA TYR A 431 23.84 -15.77 -8.92
C TYR A 431 22.61 -15.05 -9.47
N ASP A 432 22.72 -14.48 -10.67
CA ASP A 432 21.55 -14.03 -11.43
C ASP A 432 20.89 -15.22 -12.15
N PRO A 433 19.63 -15.09 -12.60
CA PRO A 433 18.92 -16.19 -13.25
C PRO A 433 19.65 -16.78 -14.46
N VAL A 434 20.36 -15.96 -15.25
CA VAL A 434 21.05 -16.43 -16.46
C VAL A 434 22.26 -17.28 -16.09
N ARG A 435 23.07 -16.84 -15.11
CA ARG A 435 24.18 -17.67 -14.60
C ARG A 435 23.68 -18.93 -13.88
N SER A 436 22.57 -18.84 -13.15
CA SER A 436 21.97 -19.99 -12.48
C SER A 436 21.53 -21.06 -13.47
N VAL A 437 20.86 -20.68 -14.57
CA VAL A 437 20.45 -21.62 -15.61
C VAL A 437 21.66 -22.26 -16.30
N LYS A 438 22.72 -21.49 -16.57
CA LYS A 438 23.97 -22.04 -17.12
C LYS A 438 24.59 -23.09 -16.19
N LEU A 439 24.66 -22.81 -14.90
CA LEU A 439 25.20 -23.74 -13.90
C LEU A 439 24.40 -25.06 -13.86
N VAL A 440 23.06 -24.97 -13.87
CA VAL A 440 22.18 -26.13 -13.90
C VAL A 440 22.38 -26.95 -15.17
N ASN A 441 22.50 -26.30 -16.33
CA ASN A 441 22.73 -26.99 -17.60
C ASN A 441 24.11 -27.66 -17.67
N GLU A 442 25.15 -27.04 -17.10
CA GLU A 442 26.50 -27.62 -17.05
C GLU A 442 26.57 -28.85 -16.13
N HIS A 443 25.72 -28.89 -15.10
CA HIS A 443 25.65 -29.97 -14.11
C HIS A 443 24.36 -30.78 -14.19
N GLU A 444 23.73 -30.84 -15.37
CA GLU A 444 22.41 -31.45 -15.59
C GLU A 444 22.29 -32.86 -14.99
N ARG A 445 23.36 -33.67 -15.09
CA ARG A 445 23.42 -35.05 -14.57
C ARG A 445 23.43 -35.17 -13.04
N GLN A 446 23.75 -34.08 -12.34
CA GLN A 446 23.72 -34.00 -10.88
C GLN A 446 22.36 -33.52 -10.37
N PHE A 447 21.58 -32.88 -11.23
CA PHE A 447 20.21 -32.45 -10.93
C PHE A 447 19.20 -33.49 -11.41
N ILE A 448 18.00 -33.45 -10.83
CA ILE A 448 16.91 -34.35 -11.24
C ILE A 448 16.23 -33.76 -12.46
N GLY A 449 16.46 -34.38 -13.62
CA GLY A 449 15.77 -34.06 -14.86
C GLY A 449 14.37 -34.69 -14.94
N ASP A 450 13.64 -34.38 -16.02
CA ASP A 450 12.28 -34.88 -16.29
C ASP A 450 12.20 -36.42 -16.40
N ASP A 451 13.33 -37.06 -16.73
CA ASP A 451 13.51 -38.51 -16.82
C ASP A 451 13.86 -39.16 -15.47
N GLY A 452 14.04 -38.36 -14.41
CA GLY A 452 14.31 -38.81 -13.04
C GLY A 452 15.68 -39.45 -12.85
N GLN A 453 16.57 -39.37 -13.84
CA GLN A 453 17.92 -39.95 -13.73
C GLN A 453 18.88 -38.96 -13.05
N VAL A 454 19.53 -39.41 -11.98
CA VAL A 454 20.49 -38.60 -11.22
C VAL A 454 21.76 -39.41 -11.00
N THR A 455 22.91 -38.83 -11.32
CA THR A 455 24.20 -39.42 -10.98
C THR A 455 24.63 -38.88 -9.61
N PHE A 456 24.26 -39.59 -8.54
CA PHE A 456 24.79 -39.28 -7.21
C PHE A 456 26.28 -39.67 -7.17
N VAL A 457 27.16 -38.68 -7.19
CA VAL A 457 28.58 -38.93 -6.86
C VAL A 457 28.67 -39.15 -5.36
N VAL A 458 28.46 -40.39 -4.92
CA VAL A 458 28.80 -40.82 -3.55
C VAL A 458 30.32 -40.94 -3.50
N ASN A 459 31.00 -39.93 -2.97
CA ASN A 459 32.45 -39.92 -2.80
C ASN A 459 32.92 -41.01 -1.82
N GLY A 460 33.16 -42.20 -2.36
CA GLY A 460 34.13 -43.15 -1.82
C GLY A 460 35.48 -42.91 -2.49
N ALA A 461 36.40 -42.30 -1.74
CA ALA A 461 37.84 -42.18 -1.98
C ALA A 461 38.34 -41.18 -3.06
N ASN A 462 39.05 -40.16 -2.55
CA ASN A 462 40.12 -39.41 -3.20
C ASN A 462 39.83 -38.74 -4.55
N THR A 463 39.21 -37.55 -4.52
CA THR A 463 39.61 -36.46 -5.43
C THR A 463 39.33 -35.12 -4.77
N ILE A 464 40.38 -34.31 -4.66
CA ILE A 464 40.35 -32.92 -4.23
C ILE A 464 39.74 -32.14 -5.39
N ASN A 465 38.44 -31.91 -5.39
CA ASN A 465 37.78 -30.85 -6.13
C ASN A 465 36.48 -30.53 -5.39
N GLY A 466 36.35 -29.26 -5.00
CA GLY A 466 35.32 -28.76 -4.11
C GLY A 466 33.90 -29.01 -4.61
N ASP A 467 32.98 -28.99 -3.66
CA ASP A 467 31.54 -29.02 -3.90
C ASP A 467 31.16 -27.96 -4.95
N ALA A 468 30.21 -28.23 -5.84
CA ALA A 468 29.88 -27.30 -6.93
C ALA A 468 29.29 -25.96 -6.43
N MET A 469 29.00 -25.87 -5.13
CA MET A 469 28.54 -24.69 -4.40
C MET A 469 29.57 -24.13 -3.42
N ASP A 470 30.75 -24.75 -3.28
CA ASP A 470 31.83 -24.23 -2.44
C ASP A 470 32.51 -23.06 -3.16
N THR A 471 32.10 -21.86 -2.77
CA THR A 471 32.79 -20.61 -3.13
C THR A 471 34.00 -20.43 -2.21
N ALA A 472 35.15 -20.91 -2.66
CA ALA A 472 36.45 -20.51 -2.13
C ALA A 472 36.82 -19.07 -2.55
#